data_AF-A0AAV4CE73-F1
#
_entry.id   AF-A0AAV4CE73-F1
#
_cell.length_a   1.000
_cell.length_b   1.000
_cell.length_c   1.000
_cell.angle_alpha   90.00
_cell.angle_beta   90.00
_cell.angle_gamma   90.00
#
_symmetry.space_group_name_H-M   'P 1'
#
loop_
_entity.id
_entity.type
_entity.pdbx_description
1 polymer ?
#
loop_
_entity_poly.entity_id
_entity_poly.type
_entity_poly.pdbx_seq_one_letter_code
_entity_poly.pdbx_strand_id
1 'polypeptide(L)'
;MSIEVVQQRKDKIETFCKYILNSQKISIREIAKLIGLMVSSFEAVPQGPLYYRHIEKDKSKALLKSKGNWEKSMRLSELAKTEINWWLHNIKESEAPICVEGPTVIIKLDASLKGWGAVCDSMTAGGPWLTNEQFEYHINELELLAA
;
A
#
# COMPACT_ATOMS: atom_id res chain seq x y z
N MET A 1 13.62 -15.23 12.62
CA MET A 1 14.41 -13.99 12.71
C MET A 1 13.65 -12.93 11.92
N SER A 2 13.40 -11.76 12.50
CA SER A 2 12.64 -10.66 11.89
C SER A 2 13.50 -9.40 11.76
N ILE A 3 13.11 -8.51 10.84
CA ILE A 3 13.65 -7.17 10.65
C ILE A 3 12.64 -6.19 11.21
N GLU A 4 13.17 -5.23 11.97
CA GLU A 4 12.39 -4.13 12.51
C GLU A 4 12.99 -2.79 12.10
N VAL A 5 12.13 -1.78 12.02
CA VAL A 5 12.58 -0.39 11.92
C VAL A 5 13.30 0.00 13.22
N VAL A 6 14.49 0.59 13.11
CA VAL A 6 15.23 1.09 14.28
C VAL A 6 14.37 2.06 15.09
N GLN A 7 14.37 1.92 16.42
CA GLN A 7 13.50 2.69 17.32
C GLN A 7 13.51 4.20 17.05
N GLN A 8 14.70 4.80 16.86
CA GLN A 8 14.84 6.22 16.53
C GLN A 8 14.08 6.63 15.27
N ARG A 9 13.99 5.75 14.25
CA ARG A 9 13.20 5.98 13.04
C ARG A 9 11.71 5.79 13.30
N LYS A 10 11.31 4.79 14.09
CA LYS A 10 9.90 4.60 14.53
C LYS A 10 9.39 5.88 15.20
N ASP A 11 10.14 6.42 16.16
CA ASP A 11 9.79 7.64 16.89
C ASP A 11 9.72 8.86 15.97
N LYS A 12 10.65 8.95 15.00
CA LYS A 12 10.67 10.03 14.01
C LYS A 12 9.45 9.99 13.10
N ILE A 13 9.05 8.82 12.61
CA ILE A 13 7.84 8.63 11.81
C ILE A 13 6.61 9.00 12.65
N GLU A 14 6.49 8.49 13.87
CA GLU A 14 5.36 8.77 14.76
C GLU A 14 5.21 10.27 15.04
N THR A 15 6.31 10.93 15.41
CA THR A 15 6.34 12.37 15.68
C THR A 15 5.91 13.17 14.45
N PHE A 16 6.40 12.79 13.27
CA PHE A 16 6.11 13.52 12.04
C PHE A 16 4.68 13.28 11.55
N CYS A 17 4.14 12.06 11.71
CA CYS A 17 2.73 11.76 11.48
C CYS A 17 1.82 12.61 12.39
N LYS A 18 2.11 12.66 13.70
CA LYS A 18 1.36 13.50 14.66
C LYS A 18 1.43 14.98 14.30
N TYR A 19 2.61 15.48 13.91
CA TYR A 19 2.79 16.85 13.46
C TYR A 19 1.91 17.16 12.24
N ILE A 20 1.93 16.30 11.22
CA ILE A 20 1.18 16.47 9.98
C ILE A 20 -0.33 16.41 10.22
N LEU A 21 -0.83 15.49 11.06
CA LEU A 21 -2.27 15.43 11.36
C LEU A 21 -2.80 16.65 12.12
N ASN A 22 -1.97 17.28 12.95
CA ASN A 22 -2.36 18.45 13.74
C ASN A 22 -2.11 19.78 13.02
N SER A 23 -1.41 19.77 11.88
CA SER A 23 -1.04 20.98 11.16
C SER A 23 -2.14 21.44 10.20
N GLN A 24 -2.56 22.71 10.29
CA GLN A 24 -3.53 23.29 9.34
C GLN A 24 -2.93 23.59 7.96
N LYS A 25 -1.63 23.85 7.89
CA LYS A 25 -0.89 24.14 6.65
C LYS A 25 0.38 23.31 6.64
N ILE A 26 0.52 22.46 5.63
CA ILE A 26 1.69 21.61 5.44
C ILE A 26 2.21 21.86 4.02
N SER A 27 3.52 21.95 3.86
CA SER A 27 4.16 22.08 2.55
C SER A 27 4.23 20.74 1.82
N ILE A 28 4.29 20.79 0.49
CA ILE A 28 4.48 19.58 -0.32
C ILE A 28 5.82 18.90 0.02
N ARG A 29 6.86 19.70 0.35
CA ARG A 29 8.16 19.18 0.80
C ARG A 29 8.05 18.37 2.09
N GLU A 30 7.24 18.81 3.05
CA GLU A 30 7.05 18.07 4.31
C GLU A 30 6.36 16.73 4.08
N ILE A 31 5.33 16.68 3.24
CA ILE A 31 4.70 15.41 2.86
C ILE A 31 5.72 14.50 2.14
N ALA A 32 6.55 15.04 1.24
CA ALA A 32 7.60 14.26 0.59
C ALA A 32 8.62 13.68 1.57
N LYS A 33 8.98 14.43 2.62
CA LYS A 33 9.84 13.92 3.71
C LYS A 33 9.17 12.76 4.45
N LEU A 34 7.87 12.85 4.74
CA LEU A 34 7.14 11.76 5.39
C LEU A 34 7.16 10.50 4.53
N ILE A 35 6.87 10.65 3.24
CA ILE A 35 6.89 9.53 2.28
C ILE A 35 8.28 8.91 2.22
N GLY A 36 9.34 9.70 2.17
CA GLY A 36 10.71 9.19 2.21
C GLY A 36 11.00 8.34 3.46
N LEU A 37 10.52 8.78 4.63
CA LEU A 37 10.66 8.00 5.87
C LEU A 37 9.87 6.68 5.80
N MET A 38 8.63 6.72 5.30
CA MET A 38 7.78 5.53 5.13
C MET A 38 8.41 4.52 4.16
N VAL A 39 8.82 4.97 2.96
CA VAL A 39 9.42 4.12 1.92
C VAL A 39 10.70 3.46 2.43
N SER A 40 11.54 4.19 3.16
CA SER A 40 12.77 3.62 3.76
C SER A 40 12.50 2.56 4.84
N SER A 41 11.25 2.39 5.25
CA SER A 41 10.81 1.45 6.28
C SER A 41 10.03 0.25 5.71
N PHE A 42 9.74 0.20 4.41
CA PHE A 42 8.89 -0.83 3.81
C PHE A 42 9.39 -2.26 4.03
N GLU A 43 10.70 -2.48 4.03
CA GLU A 43 11.28 -3.81 4.26
C GLU A 43 10.91 -4.39 5.64
N ALA A 44 10.67 -3.53 6.63
CA ALA A 44 10.26 -3.90 7.98
C ALA A 44 8.77 -3.61 8.27
N VAL A 45 8.05 -3.07 7.28
CA VAL A 45 6.62 -2.73 7.37
C VAL A 45 5.89 -3.30 6.16
N PRO A 46 5.54 -4.61 6.17
CA PRO A 46 5.03 -5.31 5.00
C PRO A 46 3.79 -4.67 4.37
N GLN A 47 2.90 -4.10 5.19
CA GLN A 47 1.68 -3.43 4.71
C GLN A 47 1.93 -1.95 4.35
N GLY A 48 3.10 -1.39 4.67
CA GLY A 48 3.47 0.00 4.40
C GLY A 48 3.23 0.48 2.96
N PRO A 49 3.54 -0.33 1.92
CA PRO A 49 3.25 0.00 0.52
C PRO A 49 1.75 0.16 0.18
N LEU A 50 0.85 -0.34 1.03
CA LEU A 50 -0.59 -0.14 0.87
C LEU A 50 -1.02 1.21 1.46
N TYR A 51 -0.43 1.59 2.60
CA TYR A 51 -0.83 2.75 3.40
C TYR A 51 0.01 4.01 3.14
N TYR A 52 0.44 4.24 1.90
CA TYR A 52 1.05 5.52 1.51
C TYR A 52 0.52 6.05 0.16
N ARG A 53 -0.36 5.30 -0.50
CA ARG A 53 -0.75 5.52 -1.89
C ARG A 53 -1.58 6.78 -2.03
N HIS A 54 -2.49 7.04 -1.10
CA HIS A 54 -3.28 8.26 -1.10
C HIS A 54 -2.46 9.49 -0.70
N ILE A 55 -1.51 9.34 0.23
CA ILE A 55 -0.55 10.39 0.58
C ILE A 55 0.27 10.81 -0.66
N GLU A 56 0.83 9.83 -1.39
CA GLU A 56 1.63 10.06 -2.61
C GLU A 56 0.78 10.67 -3.73
N LYS A 57 -0.46 10.19 -3.92
CA LYS A 57 -1.42 10.73 -4.89
C LYS A 57 -1.74 12.20 -4.61
N ASP A 58 -1.99 12.55 -3.36
CA ASP A 58 -2.30 13.93 -2.96
C ASP A 58 -1.10 14.85 -3.13
N LYS A 59 0.10 14.41 -2.74
CA LYS A 59 1.35 15.14 -2.98
C LYS A 59 1.55 15.43 -4.46
N SER A 60 1.42 14.41 -5.31
CA SER A 60 1.66 14.53 -6.75
C SER A 60 0.64 15.46 -7.42
N LYS A 61 -0.64 15.40 -7.03
CA LYS A 61 -1.66 16.37 -7.46
C LYS A 61 -1.32 17.80 -7.02
N ALA A 62 -0.90 17.99 -5.77
CA ALA A 62 -0.57 19.30 -5.24
C ALA A 62 0.67 19.91 -5.93
N LEU A 63 1.68 19.09 -6.20
CA LEU A 63 2.89 19.51 -6.93
C LEU A 63 2.58 19.94 -8.36
N LEU A 64 1.73 19.17 -9.06
CA LEU A 64 1.27 19.53 -10.40
C LEU A 64 0.55 20.88 -10.40
N LYS A 65 -0.41 21.09 -9.48
CA LYS A 65 -1.12 22.37 -9.34
C LYS A 65 -0.18 23.53 -8.98
N SER A 66 0.89 23.24 -8.24
CA SER A 66 1.89 24.22 -7.80
C SER A 66 2.98 24.47 -8.84
N LYS A 67 2.87 23.91 -10.05
CA LYS A 67 3.87 24.02 -11.13
C LYS A 67 5.28 23.62 -10.66
N GLY A 68 5.37 22.57 -9.85
CA GLY A 68 6.66 22.06 -9.33
C GLY A 68 7.21 22.79 -8.10
N ASN A 69 6.49 23.77 -7.53
CA ASN A 69 6.94 24.46 -6.32
C ASN A 69 6.68 23.61 -5.06
N TRP A 70 7.75 23.11 -4.45
CA TRP A 70 7.72 22.27 -3.25
C TRP A 70 7.39 23.01 -1.94
N GLU A 71 7.58 24.33 -1.90
CA GLU A 71 7.30 25.16 -0.71
C GLU A 71 5.82 25.56 -0.62
N LYS A 72 5.02 25.29 -1.66
CA LYS A 72 3.59 25.55 -1.62
C LYS A 72 2.91 24.62 -0.62
N SER A 73 1.89 25.18 0.04
CA SER A 73 1.07 24.43 0.97
C SER A 73 0.07 23.53 0.23
N MET A 74 -0.22 22.37 0.80
CA MET A 74 -1.20 21.42 0.32
C MET A 74 -2.16 20.98 1.42
N ARG A 75 -3.24 20.29 1.01
CA ARG A 75 -4.19 19.65 1.92
C ARG A 75 -4.20 18.16 1.63
N LEU A 76 -4.29 17.36 2.69
CA LEU A 76 -4.48 15.92 2.61
C LEU A 76 -5.96 15.60 2.52
N SER A 77 -6.31 14.62 1.69
CA SER A 77 -7.62 13.99 1.69
C SER A 77 -7.85 13.21 2.98
N GLU A 78 -9.11 12.93 3.30
CA GLU A 78 -9.45 12.07 4.45
C GLU A 78 -8.84 10.67 4.31
N LEU A 79 -8.79 10.13 3.09
CA LEU A 79 -8.14 8.85 2.81
C LEU A 79 -6.63 8.88 3.14
N ALA A 80 -5.92 9.94 2.77
CA ALA A 80 -4.51 10.10 3.12
C ALA A 80 -4.31 10.26 4.64
N LYS A 81 -5.23 10.93 5.34
CA LYS A 81 -5.18 11.00 6.82
C LYS A 81 -5.43 9.65 7.48
N THR A 82 -6.32 8.82 6.92
CA THR A 82 -6.55 7.44 7.38
C THR A 82 -5.28 6.61 7.23
N GLU A 83 -4.57 6.73 6.11
CA GLU A 83 -3.26 6.09 5.90
C GLU A 83 -2.23 6.55 6.95
N ILE A 84 -2.12 7.86 7.22
CA ILE A 84 -1.20 8.37 8.25
C ILE A 84 -1.57 7.85 9.64
N ASN A 85 -2.86 7.78 9.97
CA ASN A 85 -3.32 7.18 11.22
C ASN A 85 -2.95 5.70 11.30
N TRP A 86 -3.07 4.94 10.20
CA TRP A 86 -2.62 3.54 10.18
C TRP A 86 -1.14 3.43 10.55
N TRP A 87 -0.27 4.28 9.99
CA TRP A 87 1.15 4.30 10.37
C TRP A 87 1.37 4.58 11.85
N LEU A 88 0.61 5.50 12.46
CA LEU A 88 0.72 5.79 13.90
C LEU A 88 0.41 4.58 14.78
N HIS A 89 -0.57 3.77 14.40
CA HIS A 89 -0.99 2.61 15.18
C HIS A 89 -0.07 1.41 14.98
N ASN A 90 0.57 1.28 13.81
CA ASN A 90 1.27 0.05 13.44
C ASN A 90 2.80 0.16 13.46
N ILE A 91 3.40 1.36 13.36
CA ILE A 91 4.86 1.51 13.19
C ILE A 91 5.69 0.95 14.36
N LYS A 92 5.14 0.92 15.58
CA LYS A 92 5.87 0.43 16.77
C LYS A 92 6.01 -1.08 16.77
N GLU A 93 4.94 -1.77 16.38
CA GLU A 93 4.81 -3.23 16.47
C GLU A 93 5.12 -3.90 15.13
N SER A 94 5.26 -3.14 14.05
CA SER A 94 5.58 -3.70 12.75
C SER A 94 6.98 -4.30 12.70
N GLU A 95 7.02 -5.53 12.20
CA GLU A 95 8.20 -6.30 11.87
C GLU A 95 7.95 -7.14 10.61
N ALA A 96 9.03 -7.57 9.96
CA ALA A 96 8.96 -8.47 8.82
C ALA A 96 9.87 -9.68 9.03
N PRO A 97 9.44 -10.91 8.72
CA PRO A 97 10.33 -12.07 8.78
C PRO A 97 11.48 -11.93 7.77
N ILE A 98 12.72 -12.25 8.19
CA ILE A 98 13.91 -12.30 7.31
C ILE A 98 13.80 -13.48 6.35
N CYS A 99 13.34 -14.61 6.87
CA CYS A 99 13.09 -15.81 6.10
C CYS A 99 11.60 -16.10 6.16
N VAL A 100 10.94 -15.93 5.02
CA VAL A 100 9.62 -16.50 4.80
C VAL A 100 9.87 -17.90 4.25
N GLU A 101 9.37 -18.93 4.94
CA GLU A 101 9.40 -20.28 4.38
C GLU A 101 8.65 -20.31 3.05
N GLY A 102 9.12 -21.13 2.12
CA GLY A 102 8.44 -21.30 0.85
C GLY A 102 6.99 -21.75 1.05
N PRO A 103 6.07 -21.41 0.13
CA PRO A 103 4.69 -21.86 0.25
C PRO A 103 4.63 -23.38 0.25
N THR A 104 3.82 -23.96 1.14
CA THR A 104 3.58 -25.41 1.19
C THR A 104 2.76 -25.88 -0.02
N VAL A 105 1.95 -24.99 -0.60
CA VAL A 105 1.08 -25.25 -1.74
C VAL A 105 1.20 -24.08 -2.73
N ILE A 106 1.38 -24.38 -4.00
CA ILE A 106 1.42 -23.39 -5.08
C ILE A 106 0.19 -23.59 -5.96
N ILE A 107 -0.73 -22.63 -5.91
CA ILE A 107 -1.87 -22.56 -6.82
C ILE A 107 -1.52 -21.57 -7.93
N LYS A 108 -1.64 -22.01 -9.17
CA LYS A 108 -1.48 -21.17 -10.37
C LYS A 108 -2.85 -20.88 -10.93
N LEU A 109 -3.14 -19.61 -11.14
CA LEU A 109 -4.43 -19.14 -11.64
C LEU A 109 -4.19 -18.44 -12.98
N ASP A 110 -5.20 -18.51 -13.84
CA ASP A 110 -5.29 -17.71 -15.06
C ASP A 110 -6.75 -17.34 -15.25
N ALA A 111 -7.03 -16.04 -15.28
CA ALA A 111 -8.36 -15.52 -15.54
C ALA A 111 -8.36 -14.72 -16.83
N SER A 112 -9.40 -14.90 -17.62
CA SER A 112 -9.68 -14.08 -18.80
C SER A 112 -11.07 -13.48 -18.68
N LEU A 113 -11.44 -12.60 -19.60
CA LEU A 113 -12.83 -12.15 -19.67
C LEU A 113 -13.80 -13.30 -20.01
N LYS A 114 -13.37 -14.45 -20.54
CA LYS A 114 -14.28 -15.53 -20.96
C LYS A 114 -14.48 -16.63 -19.92
N GLY A 115 -13.50 -16.81 -19.05
CA GLY A 115 -13.48 -17.90 -18.09
C GLY A 115 -12.17 -17.90 -17.32
N TRP A 116 -12.02 -18.90 -16.47
CA TRP A 116 -10.92 -19.04 -15.52
C TRP A 116 -10.37 -20.46 -15.52
N GLY A 117 -9.13 -20.58 -15.05
CA GLY A 117 -8.47 -21.84 -14.80
C GLY A 117 -7.58 -21.75 -13.57
N ALA A 118 -7.46 -22.87 -12.86
CA ALA A 118 -6.61 -23.04 -11.70
C ALA A 118 -5.90 -24.40 -11.77
N VAL A 119 -4.63 -24.42 -11.37
CA VAL A 119 -3.84 -25.64 -11.22
C VAL A 119 -3.19 -25.65 -9.84
N CYS A 120 -3.42 -26.72 -9.09
CA CYS A 120 -2.80 -26.99 -7.80
C CYS A 120 -2.25 -28.42 -7.84
N ASP A 121 -0.93 -28.56 -7.95
CA ASP A 121 -0.26 -29.84 -8.18
C ASP A 121 -0.84 -30.62 -9.38
N SER A 122 -1.49 -31.75 -9.13
CA SER A 122 -2.15 -32.58 -10.14
C SER A 122 -3.63 -32.26 -10.34
N MET A 123 -4.20 -31.36 -9.52
CA MET A 123 -5.60 -30.95 -9.62
C MET A 123 -5.72 -29.75 -10.55
N THR A 124 -6.73 -29.81 -11.41
CA THR A 124 -7.10 -28.70 -12.29
C THR A 124 -8.57 -28.37 -12.09
N ALA A 125 -8.88 -27.08 -12.13
CA ALA A 125 -10.23 -26.56 -12.14
C ALA A 125 -10.32 -25.45 -13.19
N GLY A 126 -11.50 -25.24 -13.76
CA GLY A 126 -11.70 -24.18 -14.72
C GLY A 126 -13.02 -24.29 -15.44
N GLY A 127 -13.42 -23.18 -16.05
CA GLY A 127 -14.68 -23.11 -16.76
C GLY A 127 -14.97 -21.71 -17.28
N PRO A 128 -16.02 -21.59 -18.12
CA PRO A 128 -16.51 -20.27 -18.50
C PRO A 128 -17.07 -19.55 -17.28
N TRP A 129 -17.05 -18.22 -17.34
CA TRP A 129 -17.84 -17.40 -16.42
C TRP A 129 -19.33 -17.67 -16.64
N LEU A 130 -20.07 -17.84 -15.53
CA LEU A 130 -21.48 -18.23 -15.58
C LEU A 130 -22.42 -17.02 -15.68
N THR A 131 -21.94 -15.82 -15.31
CA THR A 131 -22.74 -14.59 -15.34
C THR A 131 -22.02 -13.50 -16.12
N ASN A 132 -22.81 -12.66 -16.80
CA ASN A 132 -22.27 -11.55 -17.59
C ASN A 132 -21.70 -10.43 -16.72
N GLU A 133 -22.00 -10.39 -15.41
CA GLU A 133 -21.46 -9.41 -14.47
C GLU A 133 -19.94 -9.52 -14.33
N GLN A 134 -19.37 -10.70 -14.62
CA GLN A 134 -17.94 -10.97 -14.54
C GLN A 134 -17.14 -10.29 -15.68
N PHE A 135 -17.79 -9.81 -16.75
CA PHE A 135 -17.10 -9.05 -17.81
C PHE A 135 -16.76 -7.61 -17.43
N GLU A 136 -17.35 -7.08 -16.36
CA GLU A 136 -17.13 -5.69 -15.92
C GLU A 136 -16.01 -5.55 -14.89
N TYR A 137 -15.58 -6.66 -14.27
CA TYR A 137 -14.52 -6.66 -13.28
C TYR A 137 -13.14 -6.43 -13.89
N HIS A 138 -12.29 -5.75 -13.15
CA HIS A 138 -10.88 -5.60 -13.51
C HIS A 138 -10.18 -6.97 -13.48
N ILE A 139 -9.18 -7.18 -14.35
CA ILE A 139 -8.52 -8.49 -14.46
C ILE A 139 -7.98 -9.03 -13.13
N ASN A 140 -7.40 -8.17 -12.29
CA ASN A 140 -6.94 -8.56 -10.94
C ASN A 140 -8.07 -9.07 -10.03
N GLU A 141 -9.31 -8.59 -10.20
CA GLU A 141 -10.47 -9.08 -9.46
C GLU A 141 -10.89 -10.46 -9.97
N LEU A 142 -10.84 -10.67 -11.29
CA LEU A 142 -11.12 -11.98 -11.90
C LEU A 142 -10.08 -13.04 -11.52
N GLU A 143 -8.81 -12.68 -11.47
CA GLU A 143 -7.73 -13.55 -10.97
C GLU A 143 -7.98 -13.95 -9.50
N LEU A 144 -8.46 -13.03 -8.66
CA LEU A 144 -8.80 -13.32 -7.27
C LEU A 144 -10.06 -14.17 -7.12
N LEU A 145 -11.05 -14.02 -8.02
CA LEU A 145 -12.26 -14.85 -8.02
C LEU A 145 -12.00 -16.28 -8.51
N ALA A 146 -10.97 -16.49 -9.33
CA ALA A 146 -10.54 -17.80 -9.79
C ALA A 146 -9.80 -18.62 -8.72
N ALA A 147 -9.33 -17.96 -7.64
CA ALA A 147 -8.56 -18.52 -6.53
C ALA A 147 -9.42 -19.34 -5.56
#